data_AF-A0A9P9S1H5-F1
#
_entry.id   AF-A0A9P9S1H5-F1
#
_cell.length_a   1.000
_cell.length_b   1.000
_cell.length_c   1.000
_cell.angle_alpha   90.00
_cell.angle_beta   90.00
_cell.angle_gamma   90.00
#
_symmetry.space_group_name_H-M   'P 1'
#
loop_
_entity.id
_entity.type
_entity.pdbx_description
1 polymer ?
#
loop_
_entity_poly.entity_id
_entity_poly.type
_entity_poly.pdbx_seq_one_letter_code
_entity_poly.pdbx_strand_id
1 'polypeptide(L)'
;FSRGWTLQELIAPASVEFFSKEEEHLGDNISLEQTLYKKTGIPIEALRGRPLSEYSVNERFWWAATRQTTRREDGAYYLLGISDIQLPLLSGEGRQKAFNRLRKEI
;
A
#
# COMPACT_ATOMS: atom_id res chain seq x y z
N PHE A 1 2.70 1.81 -10.85
CA PHE A 1 2.32 1.54 -9.45
C PHE A 1 1.03 2.26 -9.05
N SER A 2 -0.07 2.00 -9.76
CA SER A 2 -1.38 2.63 -9.47
C SER A 2 -2.39 1.65 -8.89
N ARG A 3 -2.13 0.34 -8.85
CA ARG A 3 -3.07 -0.66 -8.33
C ARG A 3 -3.01 -0.70 -6.79
N GLY A 4 -4.15 -0.59 -6.10
CA GLY A 4 -4.24 -0.50 -4.62
C GLY A 4 -3.50 -1.60 -3.86
N TRP A 5 -3.54 -2.84 -4.37
CA TRP A 5 -2.90 -4.01 -3.78
C TRP A 5 -1.36 -3.95 -3.75
N THR A 6 -0.75 -3.13 -4.62
CA THR A 6 0.72 -3.03 -4.73
C THR A 6 1.41 -2.45 -3.50
N LEU A 7 0.69 -1.86 -2.54
CA LEU A 7 1.33 -1.29 -1.35
C LEU A 7 1.86 -2.38 -0.43
N GLN A 8 1.00 -3.32 -0.03
CA GLN A 8 1.39 -4.40 0.87
C GLN A 8 2.38 -5.35 0.18
N GLU A 9 2.15 -5.64 -1.09
CA GLU A 9 3.06 -6.44 -1.93
C GLU A 9 4.46 -5.82 -2.04
N LEU A 10 4.58 -4.48 -1.87
CA LEU A 10 5.85 -3.76 -1.96
C LEU A 10 6.57 -3.61 -0.61
N ILE A 11 5.83 -3.48 0.51
CA ILE A 11 6.42 -3.16 1.83
C ILE A 11 6.43 -4.32 2.82
N ALA A 12 5.62 -5.36 2.61
CA ALA A 12 5.55 -6.51 3.54
C ALA A 12 6.68 -7.54 3.32
N PRO A 13 7.09 -7.88 2.07
CA PRO A 13 8.18 -8.83 1.84
C PRO A 13 9.56 -8.22 2.12
N ALA A 14 10.52 -9.06 2.51
CA ALA A 14 11.92 -8.65 2.67
C ALA A 14 12.60 -8.33 1.33
N SER A 15 12.20 -8.99 0.25
CA SER A 15 12.64 -8.72 -1.11
C SER A 15 11.45 -8.80 -2.07
N VAL A 16 11.42 -7.90 -3.05
CA VAL A 16 10.44 -7.87 -4.14
C VAL A 16 11.21 -7.71 -5.45
N GLU A 17 11.09 -8.70 -6.33
CA GLU A 17 11.72 -8.69 -7.65
C GLU A 17 10.77 -8.09 -8.70
N PHE A 18 11.31 -7.23 -9.56
CA PHE A 18 10.56 -6.55 -10.62
C PHE A 18 10.97 -7.08 -11.99
N PHE A 19 9.95 -7.36 -12.81
CA PHE A 19 10.13 -7.82 -14.18
C PHE A 19 9.35 -6.93 -15.15
N SER A 20 9.88 -6.77 -16.36
CA SER A 20 9.17 -6.14 -17.47
C SER A 20 8.04 -7.05 -17.98
N LYS A 21 7.22 -6.55 -18.90
CA LYS A 21 6.19 -7.37 -19.55
C LYS A 21 6.83 -8.44 -20.45
N GLU A 22 8.04 -8.19 -20.89
CA GLU A 22 8.89 -9.04 -21.71
C GLU A 22 9.73 -10.02 -20.87
N GLU A 23 9.40 -10.18 -19.57
CA GLU A 23 10.06 -11.08 -18.60
C GLU A 23 11.52 -10.72 -18.29
N GLU A 24 11.95 -9.51 -18.63
CA GLU A 24 13.30 -9.03 -18.30
C GLU A 24 13.35 -8.61 -16.82
N HIS A 25 14.39 -9.05 -16.11
CA HIS A 25 14.63 -8.62 -14.73
C HIS A 25 15.05 -7.15 -14.70
N LEU A 26 14.32 -6.34 -13.92
CA LEU A 26 14.53 -4.90 -13.80
C LEU A 26 15.28 -4.51 -12.51
N GLY A 27 15.34 -5.41 -11.53
CA GLY A 27 15.90 -5.17 -10.20
C GLY A 27 14.95 -5.54 -9.07
N ASP A 28 15.32 -5.17 -7.85
CA ASP A 28 14.57 -5.47 -6.63
C ASP A 28 14.14 -4.16 -5.92
N ASN A 29 13.45 -4.29 -4.79
CA ASN A 29 13.00 -3.15 -3.99
C ASN A 29 14.13 -2.27 -3.43
N ILE A 30 15.36 -2.79 -3.34
CA ILE A 30 16.54 -2.07 -2.88
C ILE A 30 17.19 -1.34 -4.07
N SER A 31 17.48 -2.04 -5.17
CA SER A 31 18.13 -1.45 -6.35
C SER A 31 17.23 -0.42 -7.05
N LEU A 32 15.91 -0.53 -6.89
CA LEU A 32 14.94 0.41 -7.43
C LEU A 32 14.35 1.38 -6.40
N GLU A 33 14.89 1.45 -5.17
CA GLU A 33 14.30 2.22 -4.05
C GLU A 33 14.01 3.69 -4.39
N GLN A 34 14.93 4.34 -5.13
CA GLN A 34 14.78 5.74 -5.53
C GLN A 34 13.65 5.93 -6.55
N THR A 35 13.51 4.97 -7.48
CA THR A 35 12.44 4.96 -8.47
C THR A 35 11.10 4.70 -7.80
N LEU A 36 11.06 3.75 -6.86
CA LEU A 36 9.89 3.40 -6.07
C LEU A 36 9.43 4.58 -5.21
N TYR A 37 10.34 5.25 -4.49
CA TYR A 37 10.03 6.47 -3.73
C TYR A 37 9.39 7.53 -4.62
N LYS A 38 10.02 7.87 -5.76
CA LYS A 38 9.49 8.89 -6.69
C LYS A 38 8.12 8.52 -7.26
N LYS A 39 7.83 7.24 -7.47
CA LYS A 39 6.56 6.78 -8.07
C LYS A 39 5.45 6.56 -7.06
N THR A 40 5.78 6.22 -5.81
CA THR A 40 4.80 5.78 -4.80
C THR A 40 4.68 6.71 -3.61
N GLY A 41 5.68 7.55 -3.35
CA GLY A 41 5.78 8.38 -2.15
C GLY A 41 6.11 7.60 -0.88
N ILE A 42 6.37 6.29 -0.95
CA ILE A 42 6.75 5.47 0.19
C ILE A 42 8.22 5.77 0.54
N PRO A 43 8.54 6.18 1.79
CA PRO A 43 9.90 6.43 2.23
C PRO A 43 10.82 5.23 2.00
N ILE A 44 12.08 5.51 1.67
CA ILE A 44 13.08 4.47 1.39
C ILE A 44 13.28 3.56 2.59
N GLU A 45 13.23 4.11 3.80
CA GLU A 45 13.37 3.36 5.04
C GLU A 45 12.24 2.35 5.21
N ALA A 46 11.01 2.70 4.81
CA ALA A 46 9.89 1.76 4.79
C ALA A 46 10.10 0.66 3.74
N LEU A 47 10.62 1.01 2.54
CA LEU A 47 10.98 0.02 1.50
C LEU A 47 12.10 -0.94 1.95
N ARG A 48 12.96 -0.49 2.87
CA ARG A 48 14.03 -1.28 3.51
C ARG A 48 13.58 -2.03 4.76
N GLY A 49 12.27 -2.04 5.07
CA GLY A 49 11.71 -2.83 6.17
C GLY A 49 11.64 -2.12 7.53
N ARG A 50 11.76 -0.78 7.57
CA ARG A 50 11.46 -0.03 8.80
C ARG A 50 10.01 -0.30 9.24
N PRO A 51 9.75 -0.61 10.52
CA PRO A 51 8.41 -0.91 11.01
C PRO A 51 7.39 0.17 10.64
N LEU A 52 6.23 -0.25 10.11
CA LEU A 52 5.16 0.68 9.71
C LEU A 52 4.57 1.46 10.89
N SER A 53 4.68 0.92 12.10
CA SER A 53 4.25 1.57 13.35
C SER A 53 5.05 2.83 13.68
N GLU A 54 6.23 3.02 13.09
CA GLU A 54 7.02 4.25 13.24
C GLU A 54 6.51 5.40 12.35
N TYR A 55 5.57 5.13 11.44
CA TYR A 55 4.93 6.13 10.60
C TYR A 55 3.52 6.42 11.11
N SER A 56 3.14 7.70 11.08
CA SER A 56 1.78 8.10 11.45
C SER A 56 0.76 7.46 10.52
N VAL A 57 -0.47 7.27 11.02
CA VAL A 57 -1.59 6.79 10.20
C VAL A 57 -1.79 7.69 8.98
N ASN A 58 -1.65 9.01 9.14
CA ASN A 58 -1.78 9.97 8.05
C ASN A 58 -0.72 9.79 6.96
N GLU A 59 0.53 9.52 7.32
CA GLU A 59 1.59 9.22 6.34
C GLU A 59 1.28 7.94 5.56
N ARG A 60 0.92 6.87 6.28
CA ARG A 60 0.54 5.59 5.68
C ARG A 60 -0.66 5.73 4.73
N PHE A 61 -1.64 6.55 5.11
CA PHE A 61 -2.78 6.91 4.25
C PHE A 61 -2.34 7.65 2.99
N TRP A 62 -1.40 8.58 3.13
CA TRP A 62 -0.88 9.36 2.01
C TRP A 62 -0.21 8.49 0.95
N TRP A 63 0.53 7.47 1.36
CA TRP A 63 1.17 6.51 0.44
C TRP A 63 0.17 5.89 -0.51
N ALA A 64 -1.10 5.85 -0.13
CA ALA A 64 -2.12 5.13 -0.85
C ALA A 64 -3.24 6.00 -1.45
N ALA A 65 -3.20 7.30 -1.17
CA ALA A 65 -4.12 8.28 -1.72
C ALA A 65 -4.16 8.29 -3.26
N THR A 66 -3.03 7.98 -3.91
CA THR A 66 -2.90 7.99 -5.39
C THR A 66 -3.24 6.65 -6.05
N ARG A 67 -3.59 5.62 -5.26
CA ARG A 67 -3.86 4.28 -5.80
C ARG A 67 -5.33 4.08 -6.18
N GLN A 68 -5.53 3.28 -7.22
CA GLN A 68 -6.78 2.86 -7.81
C GLN A 68 -7.09 1.42 -7.43
N THR A 69 -8.32 1.17 -7.02
CA THR A 69 -8.82 -0.17 -6.70
C THR A 69 -9.95 -0.56 -7.65
N THR A 70 -10.08 -1.86 -7.91
CA THR A 70 -11.15 -2.38 -8.78
C THR A 70 -12.51 -2.20 -8.13
N ARG A 71 -12.64 -2.56 -6.85
CA ARG A 71 -13.85 -2.26 -6.08
C ARG A 71 -13.65 -0.97 -5.29
N ARG A 72 -14.75 -0.25 -5.06
CA ARG A 72 -14.71 1.07 -4.43
C ARG A 72 -14.32 0.97 -2.95
N GLU A 73 -14.78 -0.08 -2.28
CA GLU A 73 -14.53 -0.40 -0.87
C GLU A 73 -13.11 -0.88 -0.59
N ASP A 74 -12.46 -1.54 -1.56
CA ASP A 74 -11.07 -2.03 -1.45
C ASP A 74 -10.10 -0.90 -1.07
N GLY A 75 -10.44 0.34 -1.42
CA GLY A 75 -9.68 1.52 -1.06
C GLY A 75 -9.51 1.73 0.45
N ALA A 76 -10.53 1.37 1.24
CA ALA A 76 -10.45 1.38 2.69
C ALA A 76 -9.80 0.10 3.23
N TYR A 77 -9.99 -1.02 2.54
CA TYR A 77 -9.53 -2.31 3.03
C TYR A 77 -8.03 -2.53 2.90
N TYR A 78 -7.39 -2.04 1.83
CA TYR A 78 -5.93 -2.12 1.76
C TYR A 78 -5.26 -1.29 2.88
N LEU A 79 -5.95 -0.23 3.38
CA LEU A 79 -5.46 0.60 4.49
C LEU A 79 -5.49 -0.13 5.83
N LEU A 80 -6.31 -1.17 5.97
CA LEU A 80 -6.41 -1.99 7.19
C LEU A 80 -5.07 -2.61 7.55
N GLY A 81 -4.47 -3.32 6.59
CA GLY A 81 -3.21 -4.03 6.82
C GLY A 81 -2.03 -3.10 7.11
N ILE A 82 -1.98 -1.91 6.48
CA ILE A 82 -0.91 -0.96 6.79
C ILE A 82 -1.15 -0.22 8.09
N SER A 83 -2.39 -0.10 8.55
CA SER A 83 -2.75 0.63 9.77
C SER A 83 -2.83 -0.26 11.02
N ASP A 84 -2.60 -1.58 10.85
CA ASP A 84 -2.79 -2.61 11.88
C ASP A 84 -4.21 -2.64 12.44
N ILE A 85 -5.20 -2.47 11.55
CA ILE A 85 -6.63 -2.45 11.89
C ILE A 85 -7.27 -3.70 11.33
N GLN A 86 -8.15 -4.34 12.11
CA GLN A 86 -8.95 -5.48 11.66
C GLN A 86 -10.42 -5.08 11.55
N LEU A 87 -10.96 -5.09 10.33
CA LEU A 87 -12.38 -4.84 10.06
C LEU A 87 -12.95 -5.91 9.11
N PRO A 88 -14.22 -6.34 9.31
CA PRO A 88 -14.90 -7.21 8.36
C PRO A 88 -14.93 -6.62 6.94
N LEU A 89 -14.50 -7.41 5.95
CA LEU A 89 -14.60 -7.06 4.53
C LEU A 89 -16.03 -7.31 4.05
N LEU A 90 -16.77 -6.24 3.83
CA LEU A 90 -18.13 -6.26 3.31
C LEU A 90 -18.14 -5.92 1.82
N SER A 91 -18.50 -6.89 1.00
CA SER A 91 -18.62 -6.72 -0.46
C SER A 91 -19.82 -5.82 -0.79
N GLY A 92 -19.62 -4.85 -1.68
CA GLY A 92 -20.70 -3.96 -2.13
C GLY A 92 -21.09 -2.88 -1.11
N GLU A 93 -20.35 -2.72 -0.01
CA GLU A 93 -20.67 -1.67 0.98
C GLU A 93 -20.35 -0.25 0.46
N GLY A 94 -19.50 -0.17 -0.56
CA GLY A 94 -19.08 1.08 -1.20
C GLY A 94 -18.03 1.86 -0.41
N ARG A 95 -17.28 2.72 -1.13
CA ARG A 95 -16.13 3.46 -0.59
C ARG A 95 -16.45 4.24 0.68
N GLN A 96 -17.51 5.04 0.67
CA GLN A 96 -17.82 5.94 1.78
C GLN A 96 -18.09 5.17 3.07
N LYS A 97 -18.85 4.07 2.99
CA LYS A 97 -19.20 3.26 4.16
C LYS A 97 -17.98 2.54 4.72
N ALA A 98 -17.14 1.99 3.84
CA ALA A 98 -15.88 1.35 4.22
C ALA A 98 -14.90 2.32 4.90
N PHE A 99 -14.70 3.52 4.33
CA PHE A 99 -13.85 4.55 4.93
C PHE A 99 -14.42 5.08 6.26
N ASN A 100 -15.74 5.20 6.39
CA ASN A 100 -16.35 5.63 7.65
C ASN A 100 -16.13 4.61 8.78
N ARG A 101 -16.11 3.31 8.47
CA ARG A 101 -15.78 2.26 9.44
C ARG A 101 -14.31 2.32 9.82
N LEU A 102 -13.42 2.41 8.82
CA LEU A 102 -11.98 2.55 9.05
C LEU A 102 -11.65 3.75 9.94
N ARG A 103 -12.25 4.92 9.70
CA ARG A 103 -12.05 6.13 10.51
C ARG A 103 -12.54 6.04 11.96
N LYS A 104 -13.35 5.04 12.32
CA LYS A 104 -13.77 4.82 13.71
C LYS A 104 -12.76 4.01 14.52
N GLU A 105 -11.87 3.29 13.83
CA GLU A 105 -10.82 2.47 14.44
C GLU A 105 -9.48 3.21 14.57
N ILE A 106 -9.37 4.41 13.99
CA ILE A 106 -8.19 5.30 14.03
C ILE A 106 -8.46 6.42 15.03
#